data_AF-A0A3G6RLZ0-F1
#
_entry.id   AF-A0A3G6RLZ0-F1
#
_cell.length_a   1.000
_cell.length_b   1.000
_cell.length_c   1.000
_cell.angle_alpha   90.00
_cell.angle_beta   90.00
_cell.angle_gamma   90.00
#
_symmetry.space_group_name_H-M   'P 1'
#
loop_
_entity.id
_entity.type
_entity.pdbx_description
1 polymer ?
#
loop_
_entity_poly.entity_id
_entity_poly.type
_entity_poly.pdbx_seq_one_letter_code
_entity_poly.pdbx_strand_id
1 'polypeptide(L)'
;MLNDNPSIHSNDFIIDVSGNTDIPIHFDNDRPVSDRIAADTHQNISYDPGSLKPGKKYARKLSLNEPQILMLDNISFSDNVFNEIEYCRIQIIKQFLRAVEFLEKNCIPVNKSYSTVIDELSEIIICLQYNYRKDSLNYNYTYQSIQTEIFNHILKLCENNVREVYGIKRKIGADFNYNHPDILHQYNRKIVSKLDVFLTENQYQILDADYKTNIILNENNTNRWKIKFDLIKEDYSNPLAFEREIFRLAEVNSKNPSVDAIFFEASKFVAEHDKTCALRLYIHYLDKDLNSPKFDHRQLGKTIQKTLFSTKEQVSDFERILSELIADRNIEAAIEKVNQLYLPKRKRITIDPEAIKNIQALDSETADILGQILNEEEAGILVKPEESFEEQEEIDLIITQQISELQASKYLDDLNLTIIQKEILDVFEKQSFNILQSDFEIFIKTKGLFMGSAIDSINECCFECLDDVLIEEEDEYFIINTQYYKKLLNND
;
A
#
# COMPACT_ATOMS: atom_id res chain seq x y z
N MET A 1 52.64 39.90 -75.40
CA MET A 1 51.58 40.17 -76.40
C MET A 1 50.42 39.23 -76.12
N LEU A 2 49.21 39.60 -76.52
CA LEU A 2 48.04 38.70 -76.68
C LEU A 2 48.46 37.49 -77.58
N ASN A 3 47.87 36.29 -77.59
CA ASN A 3 46.79 35.62 -76.85
C ASN A 3 46.99 34.08 -77.03
N ASP A 4 46.18 33.10 -76.56
CA ASP A 4 44.85 33.10 -75.95
C ASP A 4 44.62 31.86 -75.02
N ASN A 5 43.40 31.73 -74.47
CA ASN A 5 42.79 30.50 -73.92
C ASN A 5 41.40 30.32 -74.59
N PRO A 6 40.77 29.13 -74.72
CA PRO A 6 40.14 28.44 -73.57
C PRO A 6 40.04 26.87 -73.69
N SER A 7 40.06 26.08 -72.60
CA SER A 7 38.92 25.53 -71.79
C SER A 7 38.03 24.48 -72.52
N ILE A 8 37.45 23.39 -71.96
CA ILE A 8 36.86 23.03 -70.65
C ILE A 8 36.85 21.48 -70.46
N HIS A 9 36.48 20.97 -69.26
CA HIS A 9 36.13 19.57 -68.85
C HIS A 9 37.29 18.62 -68.46
N SER A 10 37.18 17.76 -67.45
CA SER A 10 36.57 17.83 -66.09
C SER A 10 36.87 16.53 -65.32
N ASN A 11 37.05 16.60 -63.99
CA ASN A 11 37.03 15.49 -63.01
C ASN A 11 38.04 14.34 -63.19
N ASP A 12 39.11 14.34 -62.38
CA ASP A 12 39.17 13.56 -61.12
C ASP A 12 40.59 13.56 -60.55
N PHE A 13 40.81 14.26 -59.44
CA PHE A 13 42.08 14.25 -58.71
C PHE A 13 41.91 13.60 -57.33
N ILE A 14 42.56 12.46 -57.16
CA ILE A 14 42.89 11.89 -55.86
C ILE A 14 43.79 12.90 -55.12
N ILE A 15 43.44 13.25 -53.88
CA ILE A 15 44.28 14.09 -53.01
C ILE A 15 44.92 13.21 -51.94
N ASP A 16 46.24 13.26 -51.90
CA ASP A 16 47.12 12.64 -50.90
C ASP A 16 46.94 13.33 -49.53
N VAL A 17 46.96 12.54 -48.46
CA VAL A 17 46.72 12.98 -47.07
C VAL A 17 47.92 12.76 -46.14
N SER A 18 49.13 12.55 -46.68
CA SER A 18 50.36 12.43 -45.89
C SER A 18 50.89 13.79 -45.34
N GLY A 19 50.07 14.62 -44.69
CA GLY A 19 50.50 15.98 -44.36
C GLY A 19 49.75 16.81 -43.30
N ASN A 20 48.65 16.35 -42.69
CA ASN A 20 47.95 17.14 -41.66
C ASN A 20 48.16 16.60 -40.24
N THR A 21 48.68 17.46 -39.36
CA THR A 21 48.77 17.25 -37.92
C THR A 21 47.40 17.36 -37.24
N ASP A 22 47.11 16.46 -36.31
CA ASP A 22 45.82 16.41 -35.61
C ASP A 22 45.49 17.70 -34.84
N ILE A 23 44.28 18.22 -35.09
CA ILE A 23 43.68 19.34 -34.35
C ILE A 23 42.74 18.74 -33.29
N PRO A 24 42.95 18.97 -31.97
CA PRO A 24 42.06 18.44 -30.95
C PRO A 24 40.67 19.09 -31.03
N ILE A 25 39.62 18.27 -31.14
CA ILE A 25 38.24 18.74 -31.12
C ILE A 25 37.80 18.95 -29.67
N HIS A 26 37.62 20.22 -29.28
CA HIS A 26 36.98 20.60 -28.02
C HIS A 26 35.45 20.51 -28.15
N PHE A 27 34.80 19.75 -27.27
CA PHE A 27 33.35 19.74 -27.11
C PHE A 27 32.98 20.48 -25.80
N ASP A 28 32.79 21.79 -25.89
CA ASP A 28 32.15 22.58 -24.83
C ASP A 28 30.66 22.79 -25.16
N ASN A 29 29.83 22.80 -24.10
CA ASN A 29 28.36 22.86 -24.22
C ASN A 29 27.85 24.30 -24.29
N ASP A 30 27.33 24.72 -25.44
CA ASP A 30 26.56 25.96 -25.56
C ASP A 30 25.09 25.77 -25.15
N ARG A 31 24.68 26.43 -24.06
CA ARG A 31 23.30 26.92 -23.86
C ARG A 31 23.33 28.37 -23.34
N PRO A 32 22.38 29.22 -23.75
CA PRO A 32 22.52 30.67 -23.65
C PRO A 32 22.30 31.22 -22.24
N VAL A 33 22.99 32.32 -21.94
CA VAL A 33 22.97 33.04 -20.66
C VAL A 33 21.85 34.09 -20.63
N SER A 34 20.98 34.05 -19.62
CA SER A 34 20.26 35.24 -19.08
C SER A 34 19.64 34.92 -17.72
N ASP A 35 20.38 35.16 -16.63
CA ASP A 35 20.05 36.21 -15.64
C ASP A 35 20.84 36.06 -14.33
N ARG A 36 21.23 37.20 -13.76
CA ARG A 36 22.12 37.29 -12.59
C ARG A 36 21.32 37.47 -11.31
N ILE A 37 21.34 36.50 -10.39
CA ILE A 37 21.06 36.73 -8.97
C ILE A 37 22.09 35.97 -8.11
N ALA A 38 22.71 36.72 -7.18
CA ALA A 38 23.49 36.32 -6.00
C ALA A 38 24.30 35.01 -6.01
N ALA A 39 25.62 35.15 -5.88
CA ALA A 39 26.50 34.05 -5.47
C ALA A 39 26.34 33.73 -3.97
N ASP A 40 26.34 32.45 -3.60
CA ASP A 40 27.39 31.93 -2.72
C ASP A 40 27.47 30.39 -2.69
N THR A 41 28.71 29.87 -2.70
CA THR A 41 29.10 28.47 -2.41
C THR A 41 28.41 27.32 -3.18
N HIS A 42 28.80 27.12 -4.44
CA HIS A 42 28.88 25.76 -5.02
C HIS A 42 30.34 25.35 -5.18
N GLN A 43 30.76 24.34 -4.41
CA GLN A 43 32.06 23.68 -4.60
C GLN A 43 32.02 22.87 -5.90
N ASN A 44 33.00 23.07 -6.77
CA ASN A 44 33.21 22.20 -7.94
C ASN A 44 33.49 20.77 -7.46
N ILE A 45 32.51 19.88 -7.58
CA ILE A 45 32.70 18.45 -7.33
C ILE A 45 33.47 17.89 -8.53
N SER A 46 34.79 17.82 -8.39
CA SER A 46 35.64 17.02 -9.27
C SER A 46 35.17 15.57 -9.20
N TYR A 47 34.75 15.03 -10.34
CA TYR A 47 34.15 13.70 -10.45
C TYR A 47 35.27 12.63 -10.44
N ASP A 48 35.74 12.22 -9.26
CA ASP A 48 36.63 11.06 -9.12
C ASP A 48 35.87 9.77 -9.44
N PRO A 49 36.25 8.99 -10.48
CA PRO A 49 35.63 7.69 -10.76
C PRO A 49 35.78 6.69 -9.59
N GLY A 50 36.78 6.90 -8.72
CA GLY A 50 36.95 6.16 -7.47
C GLY A 50 35.87 6.46 -6.40
N SER A 51 35.14 7.57 -6.49
CA SER A 51 34.12 7.95 -5.50
C SER A 51 32.88 7.05 -5.51
N LEU A 52 32.67 6.30 -6.59
CA LEU A 52 31.55 5.36 -6.73
C LEU A 52 31.78 4.05 -5.94
N LYS A 53 33.04 3.69 -5.65
CA LYS A 53 33.38 2.44 -4.96
C LYS A 53 32.94 2.47 -3.49
N PRO A 54 32.37 1.38 -2.95
CA PRO A 54 31.72 1.41 -1.64
C PRO A 54 32.71 1.54 -0.48
N GLY A 55 33.93 1.01 -0.57
CA GLY A 55 34.96 1.19 0.46
C GLY A 55 35.32 2.65 0.63
N LYS A 56 35.70 3.34 -0.46
CA LYS A 56 35.94 4.79 -0.47
C LYS A 56 34.73 5.61 -0.03
N LYS A 57 33.52 5.27 -0.51
CA LYS A 57 32.27 5.96 -0.14
C LYS A 57 31.95 5.88 1.37
N TYR A 58 32.17 4.73 1.99
CA TYR A 58 31.82 4.50 3.40
C TYR A 58 33.00 4.64 4.38
N ALA A 59 34.23 4.79 3.91
CA ALA A 59 35.46 4.92 4.72
C ALA A 59 35.31 5.86 5.93
N ARG A 60 34.81 7.09 5.71
CA ARG A 60 34.60 8.08 6.79
C ARG A 60 33.40 7.77 7.68
N LYS A 61 32.32 7.19 7.12
CA LYS A 61 31.08 6.88 7.86
C LYS A 61 31.21 5.65 8.78
N LEU A 62 32.14 4.75 8.45
CA LEU A 62 32.36 3.48 9.16
C LEU A 62 33.75 3.37 9.82
N SER A 63 34.59 4.41 9.73
CA SER A 63 35.97 4.43 10.25
C SER A 63 36.81 3.23 9.79
N LEU A 64 36.75 2.94 8.49
CA LEU A 64 37.39 1.77 7.90
C LEU A 64 38.92 1.90 7.83
N ASN A 65 39.62 0.78 8.01
CA ASN A 65 41.06 0.69 7.73
C ASN A 65 41.35 0.39 6.24
N GLU A 66 42.60 0.54 5.81
CA GLU A 66 43.00 0.34 4.40
C GLU A 66 42.65 -1.07 3.86
N PRO A 67 42.93 -2.19 4.56
CA PRO A 67 42.47 -3.52 4.13
C PRO A 67 40.96 -3.62 3.92
N GLN A 68 40.16 -3.06 4.84
CA GLN A 68 38.69 -3.06 4.72
C GLN A 68 38.23 -2.20 3.54
N ILE A 69 38.86 -1.06 3.28
CA ILE A 69 38.55 -0.22 2.11
C ILE A 69 38.81 -1.00 0.83
N LEU A 70 39.97 -1.64 0.70
CA LEU A 70 40.32 -2.45 -0.48
C LEU A 70 39.38 -3.65 -0.68
N MET A 71 39.02 -4.35 0.41
CA MET A 71 38.06 -5.45 0.35
C MET A 71 36.69 -4.96 -0.12
N LEU A 72 36.14 -3.90 0.48
CA LEU A 72 34.85 -3.33 0.07
C LEU A 72 34.92 -2.77 -1.36
N ASP A 73 36.00 -2.12 -1.77
CA ASP A 73 36.17 -1.58 -3.13
C ASP A 73 36.16 -2.64 -4.25
N ASN A 74 36.17 -3.94 -3.89
CA ASN A 74 36.03 -5.08 -4.79
C ASN A 74 34.64 -5.77 -4.70
N ILE A 75 33.85 -5.58 -3.64
CA ILE A 75 32.51 -6.19 -3.55
C ILE A 75 31.49 -5.45 -4.41
N SER A 76 30.48 -6.18 -4.89
CA SER A 76 29.38 -5.67 -5.69
C SER A 76 28.05 -5.88 -4.94
N PHE A 77 27.33 -4.79 -4.69
CA PHE A 77 25.97 -4.84 -4.16
C PHE A 77 25.00 -5.27 -5.26
N SER A 78 23.94 -5.99 -4.89
CA SER A 78 22.86 -6.28 -5.84
C SER A 78 21.94 -5.07 -6.00
N ASP A 79 21.60 -4.73 -7.23
CA ASP A 79 20.68 -3.63 -7.53
C ASP A 79 19.26 -4.03 -7.13
N ASN A 80 18.86 -3.55 -5.94
CA ASN A 80 17.54 -3.79 -5.38
C ASN A 80 17.17 -2.68 -4.40
N VAL A 81 15.86 -2.47 -4.21
CA VAL A 81 15.30 -1.38 -3.38
C VAL A 81 15.79 -1.38 -1.93
N PHE A 82 16.13 -2.55 -1.36
CA PHE A 82 16.68 -2.62 -0.01
C PHE A 82 18.12 -2.07 0.05
N ASN A 83 18.93 -2.35 -0.96
CA ASN A 83 20.29 -1.82 -1.08
C ASN A 83 20.31 -0.34 -1.49
N GLU A 84 19.30 0.18 -2.18
CA GLU A 84 19.17 1.63 -2.47
C GLU A 84 19.07 2.48 -1.20
N ILE A 85 18.44 1.95 -0.14
CA ILE A 85 18.34 2.60 1.17
C ILE A 85 19.73 2.64 1.84
N GLU A 86 20.33 3.83 1.93
CA GLU A 86 21.70 4.00 2.48
C GLU A 86 21.84 3.41 3.90
N TYR A 87 20.84 3.59 4.77
CA TYR A 87 20.87 3.04 6.13
C TYR A 87 20.97 1.51 6.12
N CYS A 88 20.18 0.83 5.28
CA CYS A 88 20.24 -0.62 5.15
C CYS A 88 21.61 -1.07 4.62
N ARG A 89 22.13 -0.40 3.58
CA ARG A 89 23.46 -0.69 3.03
C ARG A 89 24.58 -0.56 4.08
N ILE A 90 24.52 0.48 4.92
CA ILE A 90 25.46 0.69 6.04
C ILE A 90 25.42 -0.48 7.03
N GLN A 91 24.24 -1.02 7.35
CA GLN A 91 24.08 -2.11 8.30
C GLN A 91 24.51 -3.46 7.71
N ILE A 92 24.27 -3.68 6.41
CA ILE A 92 24.82 -4.83 5.67
C ILE A 92 26.35 -4.80 5.69
N ILE A 93 26.98 -3.65 5.43
CA ILE A 93 28.45 -3.52 5.49
C ILE A 93 28.96 -3.80 6.91
N LYS A 94 28.32 -3.27 7.96
CA LYS A 94 28.70 -3.58 9.35
C LYS A 94 28.60 -5.08 9.64
N GLN A 95 27.52 -5.72 9.22
CA GLN A 95 27.34 -7.17 9.41
C GLN A 95 28.37 -7.99 8.64
N PHE A 96 28.69 -7.59 7.41
CA PHE A 96 29.72 -8.19 6.57
C PHE A 96 31.13 -8.08 7.19
N LEU A 97 31.51 -6.89 7.66
CA LEU A 97 32.81 -6.70 8.32
C LEU A 97 32.95 -7.56 9.59
N ARG A 98 31.89 -7.65 10.40
CA ARG A 98 31.84 -8.55 11.57
C ARG A 98 31.92 -10.03 11.18
N ALA A 99 31.28 -10.43 10.08
CA ALA A 99 31.33 -11.80 9.57
C ALA A 99 32.74 -12.18 9.07
N VAL A 100 33.42 -11.28 8.36
CA VAL A 100 34.81 -11.50 7.92
C VAL A 100 35.75 -11.59 9.13
N GLU A 101 35.65 -10.67 10.09
CA GLU A 101 36.44 -10.71 11.33
C GLU A 101 36.19 -11.99 12.15
N PHE A 102 34.94 -12.48 12.17
CA PHE A 102 34.60 -13.76 12.79
C PHE A 102 35.26 -14.95 12.07
N LEU A 103 35.25 -14.97 10.73
CA LEU A 103 35.92 -16.01 9.94
C LEU A 103 37.44 -16.01 10.19
N GLU A 104 38.09 -14.85 10.15
CA GLU A 104 39.53 -14.72 10.41
C GLU A 104 39.93 -15.21 11.81
N LYS A 105 39.09 -14.97 12.82
CA LYS A 105 39.36 -15.36 14.22
C LYS A 105 39.03 -16.82 14.54
N ASN A 106 37.95 -17.37 13.97
CA ASN A 106 37.39 -18.65 14.41
C ASN A 106 37.49 -19.77 13.37
N CYS A 107 37.72 -19.44 12.10
CA CYS A 107 37.84 -20.40 11.01
C CYS A 107 39.29 -20.49 10.55
N ILE A 108 40.03 -21.46 11.10
CA ILE A 108 41.44 -21.71 10.79
C ILE A 108 41.52 -22.65 9.56
N PRO A 109 42.37 -22.37 8.56
CA PRO A 109 42.53 -23.27 7.42
C PRO A 109 43.13 -24.62 7.82
N VAL A 110 42.74 -25.69 7.13
CA VAL A 110 43.21 -27.05 7.45
C VAL A 110 44.69 -27.18 7.09
N ASN A 111 45.09 -26.58 5.96
CA ASN A 111 46.48 -26.36 5.62
C ASN A 111 46.96 -24.99 6.16
N LYS A 112 47.82 -25.01 7.18
CA LYS A 112 48.43 -23.82 7.81
C LYS A 112 49.36 -23.00 6.90
N SER A 113 49.61 -23.42 5.66
CA SER A 113 50.30 -22.61 4.65
C SER A 113 49.45 -21.46 4.11
N TYR A 114 48.12 -21.49 4.29
CA TYR A 114 47.24 -20.37 3.92
C TYR A 114 47.02 -19.44 5.11
N SER A 115 46.92 -18.14 4.83
CA SER A 115 46.61 -17.10 5.82
C SER A 115 45.16 -17.18 6.33
N THR A 116 44.21 -17.43 5.43
CA THR A 116 42.78 -17.48 5.75
C THR A 116 42.10 -18.73 5.17
N VAL A 117 40.91 -19.05 5.66
CA VAL A 117 40.04 -20.07 5.06
C VAL A 117 39.56 -19.69 3.65
N ILE A 118 39.48 -18.39 3.34
CA ILE A 118 39.10 -17.89 2.01
C ILE A 118 40.22 -18.16 1.01
N ASP A 119 41.49 -18.01 1.41
CA ASP A 119 42.65 -18.37 0.60
C ASP A 119 42.68 -19.87 0.27
N GLU A 120 42.49 -20.72 1.29
CA GLU A 120 42.46 -22.18 1.12
C GLU A 120 41.31 -22.64 0.20
N LEU A 121 40.13 -22.02 0.33
CA LEU A 121 38.98 -22.31 -0.55
C LEU A 121 39.20 -21.79 -1.98
N SER A 122 39.87 -20.66 -2.15
CA SER A 122 40.21 -20.11 -3.47
C SER A 122 41.14 -21.06 -4.23
N GLU A 123 42.15 -21.63 -3.58
CA GLU A 123 43.00 -22.69 -4.16
C GLU A 123 42.17 -23.92 -4.57
N ILE A 124 41.32 -24.43 -3.68
CA ILE A 124 40.48 -25.61 -3.93
C ILE A 124 39.60 -25.39 -5.17
N ILE A 125 39.01 -24.19 -5.32
CA ILE A 125 38.20 -23.83 -6.47
C ILE A 125 39.06 -23.77 -7.75
N ILE A 126 40.25 -23.13 -7.73
CA ILE A 126 41.13 -23.08 -8.91
C ILE A 126 41.55 -24.48 -9.36
N CYS A 127 41.99 -25.32 -8.42
CA CYS A 127 42.45 -26.68 -8.73
C CYS A 127 41.34 -27.56 -9.28
N LEU A 128 40.12 -27.52 -8.71
CA LEU A 128 39.01 -28.40 -9.12
C LEU A 128 38.24 -27.89 -10.34
N GLN A 129 38.03 -26.57 -10.46
CA GLN A 129 37.18 -25.98 -11.52
C GLN A 129 37.98 -25.60 -12.78
N TYR A 130 39.21 -25.09 -12.63
CA TYR A 130 39.99 -24.51 -13.73
C TYR A 130 41.29 -25.27 -14.03
N ASN A 131 41.81 -26.04 -13.07
CA ASN A 131 43.06 -26.79 -13.16
C ASN A 131 44.26 -25.94 -13.62
N TYR A 132 44.32 -24.68 -13.20
CA TYR A 132 45.40 -23.77 -13.56
C TYR A 132 46.69 -24.08 -12.79
N ARG A 133 47.82 -23.98 -13.48
CA ARG A 133 49.14 -24.07 -12.85
C ARG A 133 49.34 -22.90 -11.90
N LYS A 134 49.77 -23.20 -10.68
CA LYS A 134 50.14 -22.22 -9.64
C LYS A 134 51.09 -21.15 -10.18
N ASP A 135 50.87 -19.92 -9.75
CA ASP A 135 51.62 -18.70 -10.12
C ASP A 135 51.59 -18.33 -11.61
N SER A 136 50.72 -18.97 -12.43
CA SER A 136 50.44 -18.50 -13.79
C SER A 136 49.62 -17.19 -13.77
N LEU A 137 49.68 -16.42 -14.87
CA LEU A 137 48.92 -15.17 -15.00
C LEU A 137 47.41 -15.40 -14.83
N ASN A 138 46.88 -16.46 -15.45
CA ASN A 138 45.48 -16.88 -15.31
C ASN A 138 45.16 -17.28 -13.87
N TYR A 139 46.05 -18.03 -13.20
CA TYR A 139 45.89 -18.38 -11.78
C TYR A 139 45.76 -17.13 -10.90
N ASN A 140 46.65 -16.14 -11.04
CA ASN A 140 46.63 -14.94 -10.20
C ASN A 140 45.36 -14.09 -10.42
N TYR A 141 44.92 -13.93 -11.67
CA TYR A 141 43.69 -13.21 -11.99
C TYR A 141 42.44 -13.93 -11.45
N THR A 142 42.34 -15.24 -11.69
CA THR A 142 41.20 -16.05 -11.25
C THR A 142 41.15 -16.20 -9.73
N TYR A 143 42.30 -16.25 -9.04
CA TYR A 143 42.37 -16.26 -7.57
C TYR A 143 41.68 -15.03 -6.96
N GLN A 144 41.99 -13.83 -7.46
CA GLN A 144 41.35 -12.58 -7.01
C GLN A 144 39.85 -12.51 -7.35
N SER A 145 39.44 -13.05 -8.51
CA SER A 145 38.03 -13.18 -8.88
C SER A 145 37.27 -14.09 -7.90
N ILE A 146 37.81 -15.27 -7.59
CA ILE A 146 37.18 -16.24 -6.69
C ILE A 146 37.06 -15.68 -5.27
N GLN A 147 38.11 -15.02 -4.75
CA GLN A 147 38.01 -14.32 -3.45
C GLN A 147 36.86 -13.31 -3.46
N THR A 148 36.74 -12.51 -4.54
CA THR A 148 35.68 -11.52 -4.70
C THR A 148 34.29 -12.17 -4.79
N GLU A 149 34.15 -13.31 -5.46
CA GLU A 149 32.90 -14.08 -5.52
C GLU A 149 32.52 -14.68 -4.15
N ILE A 150 33.49 -15.19 -3.37
CA ILE A 150 33.27 -15.65 -1.99
C ILE A 150 32.78 -14.47 -1.12
N PHE A 151 33.45 -13.32 -1.17
CA PHE A 151 33.02 -12.14 -0.41
C PHE A 151 31.63 -11.64 -0.84
N ASN A 152 31.32 -11.64 -2.14
CA ASN A 152 29.98 -11.31 -2.64
C ASN A 152 28.91 -12.30 -2.17
N HIS A 153 29.23 -13.60 -2.05
CA HIS A 153 28.31 -14.58 -1.49
C HIS A 153 28.06 -14.34 0.01
N ILE A 154 29.11 -14.11 0.79
CA ILE A 154 29.02 -13.74 2.21
C ILE A 154 28.20 -12.46 2.39
N LEU A 155 28.39 -11.46 1.53
CA LEU A 155 27.60 -10.22 1.53
C LEU A 155 26.11 -10.48 1.33
N LYS A 156 25.72 -11.41 0.43
CA LYS A 156 24.31 -11.81 0.25
C LYS A 156 23.73 -12.50 1.49
N LEU A 157 24.51 -13.31 2.20
CA LEU A 157 24.10 -13.93 3.47
C LEU A 157 23.86 -12.83 4.54
N CYS A 158 24.78 -11.86 4.64
CA CYS A 158 24.62 -10.70 5.51
C CYS A 158 23.39 -9.85 5.14
N GLU A 159 23.14 -9.60 3.84
CA GLU A 159 21.94 -8.89 3.39
C GLU A 159 20.65 -9.62 3.80
N ASN A 160 20.59 -10.94 3.61
CA ASN A 160 19.46 -11.75 4.03
C ASN A 160 19.23 -11.73 5.55
N ASN A 161 20.29 -11.70 6.35
CA ASN A 161 20.18 -11.59 7.81
C ASN A 161 19.67 -10.20 8.27
N VAL A 162 20.16 -9.11 7.67
CA VAL A 162 19.67 -7.74 7.97
C VAL A 162 18.21 -7.55 7.50
N ARG A 163 17.82 -8.14 6.35
CA ARG A 163 16.42 -8.19 5.90
C ARG A 163 15.52 -8.88 6.92
N GLU A 164 15.97 -9.98 7.49
CA GLU A 164 15.22 -10.76 8.49
C GLU A 164 15.00 -9.97 9.79
N VAL A 165 16.05 -9.33 10.33
CA VAL A 165 15.95 -8.43 11.50
C VAL A 165 14.98 -7.27 11.23
N TYR A 166 14.94 -6.75 10.00
CA TYR A 166 13.98 -5.71 9.61
C TYR A 166 12.61 -6.24 9.20
N GLY A 167 12.30 -7.53 9.38
CA GLY A 167 10.97 -8.11 9.14
C GLY A 167 10.61 -8.30 7.66
N ILE A 168 11.59 -8.31 6.76
CA ILE A 168 11.39 -8.50 5.33
C ILE A 168 11.45 -10.00 5.00
N LYS A 169 10.29 -10.61 4.75
CA LYS A 169 10.18 -12.05 4.44
C LYS A 169 10.86 -12.46 3.12
N ARG A 170 11.02 -11.54 2.16
CA ARG A 170 11.61 -11.82 0.85
C ARG A 170 13.15 -11.76 0.92
N LYS A 171 13.77 -12.94 1.00
CA LYS A 171 15.21 -13.16 0.86
C LYS A 171 15.66 -13.04 -0.60
N ILE A 172 16.92 -12.69 -0.83
CA ILE A 172 17.59 -12.76 -2.14
C ILE A 172 18.21 -14.13 -2.36
N GLY A 173 18.34 -14.52 -3.64
CA GLY A 173 19.03 -15.75 -4.05
C GLY A 173 20.50 -15.71 -3.65
N ALA A 174 20.84 -16.54 -2.66
CA ALA A 174 22.19 -16.71 -2.13
C ALA A 174 22.82 -18.04 -2.60
N ASP A 175 22.58 -18.39 -3.86
CA ASP A 175 23.23 -19.53 -4.51
C ASP A 175 24.71 -19.22 -4.75
N PHE A 176 25.55 -20.25 -4.64
CA PHE A 176 26.99 -20.16 -4.89
C PHE A 176 27.28 -20.58 -6.34
N ASN A 177 28.17 -19.87 -7.03
CA ASN A 177 28.39 -20.04 -8.47
C ASN A 177 29.00 -21.39 -8.88
N TYR A 178 29.47 -22.19 -7.92
CA TYR A 178 30.27 -23.39 -8.15
C TYR A 178 29.48 -24.66 -7.84
N ASN A 179 29.22 -25.47 -8.87
CA ASN A 179 28.39 -26.68 -8.77
C ASN A 179 29.18 -27.97 -8.42
N HIS A 180 30.51 -27.91 -8.28
CA HIS A 180 31.31 -29.11 -7.99
C HIS A 180 31.04 -29.60 -6.56
N PRO A 181 30.67 -30.90 -6.35
CA PRO A 181 30.27 -31.40 -5.04
C PRO A 181 31.29 -31.16 -3.92
N ASP A 182 32.58 -31.37 -4.19
CA ASP A 182 33.63 -31.15 -3.18
C ASP A 182 33.83 -29.67 -2.85
N ILE A 183 33.66 -28.76 -3.81
CA ILE A 183 33.72 -27.31 -3.56
C ILE A 183 32.56 -26.93 -2.64
N LEU A 184 31.33 -27.35 -2.97
CA LEU A 184 30.14 -27.11 -2.15
C LEU A 184 30.26 -27.71 -0.75
N HIS A 185 30.79 -28.94 -0.62
CA HIS A 185 31.00 -29.56 0.68
C HIS A 185 32.01 -28.79 1.54
N GLN A 186 33.16 -28.41 0.98
CA GLN A 186 34.18 -27.63 1.72
C GLN A 186 33.66 -26.23 2.07
N TYR A 187 32.99 -25.55 1.14
CA TYR A 187 32.44 -24.21 1.33
C TYR A 187 31.36 -24.19 2.41
N ASN A 188 30.39 -25.11 2.35
CA ASN A 188 29.34 -25.20 3.37
C ASN A 188 29.91 -25.55 4.76
N ARG A 189 30.88 -26.47 4.83
CA ARG A 189 31.48 -26.91 6.09
C ARG A 189 32.39 -25.87 6.74
N LYS A 190 33.10 -25.07 5.94
CA LYS A 190 34.09 -24.09 6.43
C LYS A 190 33.55 -22.67 6.58
N ILE A 191 32.60 -22.24 5.73
CA ILE A 191 32.03 -20.89 5.73
C ILE A 191 30.55 -20.92 6.11
N VAL A 192 29.67 -21.48 5.28
CA VAL A 192 28.20 -21.26 5.42
C VAL A 192 27.68 -21.72 6.78
N SER A 193 27.94 -22.96 7.18
CA SER A 193 27.49 -23.50 8.48
C SER A 193 28.08 -22.80 9.70
N LYS A 194 29.18 -22.06 9.56
CA LYS A 194 29.77 -21.23 10.61
C LYS A 194 29.16 -19.84 10.63
N LEU A 195 28.92 -19.27 9.45
CA LEU A 195 28.23 -17.99 9.30
C LEU A 195 26.75 -18.07 9.68
N ASP A 196 26.02 -19.12 9.36
CA ASP A 196 24.59 -19.22 9.70
C ASP A 196 24.37 -19.10 11.22
N VAL A 197 25.17 -19.81 12.01
CA VAL A 197 25.16 -19.70 13.47
C VAL A 197 25.55 -18.28 13.92
N PHE A 198 26.69 -17.78 13.44
CA PHE A 198 27.19 -16.45 13.82
C PHE A 198 26.22 -15.32 13.45
N LEU A 199 25.62 -15.36 12.26
CA LEU A 199 24.70 -14.34 11.76
C LEU A 199 23.40 -14.34 12.57
N THR A 200 22.90 -15.50 13.00
CA THR A 200 21.74 -15.58 13.91
C THR A 200 22.10 -15.05 15.30
N GLU A 201 23.23 -15.48 15.88
CA GLU A 201 23.68 -15.01 17.19
C GLU A 201 24.00 -13.50 17.21
N ASN A 202 24.51 -12.94 16.12
CA ASN A 202 24.95 -11.55 16.04
C ASN A 202 23.83 -10.54 15.73
N GLN A 203 22.57 -10.98 15.54
CA GLN A 203 21.44 -10.10 15.19
C GLN A 203 21.26 -8.92 16.14
N TYR A 204 21.52 -9.10 17.45
CA TYR A 204 21.42 -8.02 18.45
C TYR A 204 22.41 -6.85 18.24
N GLN A 205 23.41 -7.01 17.36
CA GLN A 205 24.36 -5.95 17.00
C GLN A 205 23.97 -5.21 15.71
N ILE A 206 22.87 -5.58 15.07
CA ILE A 206 22.24 -4.81 14.00
C ILE A 206 21.36 -3.75 14.68
N LEU A 207 21.59 -2.47 14.38
CA LEU A 207 20.80 -1.40 14.99
C LEU A 207 19.41 -1.36 14.35
N ASP A 208 18.40 -1.04 15.15
CA ASP A 208 17.05 -0.75 14.66
C ASP A 208 17.07 0.33 13.57
N ALA A 209 16.26 0.12 12.54
CA ALA A 209 16.05 1.11 11.49
C ALA A 209 15.56 2.44 12.08
N ASP A 210 16.09 3.56 11.58
CA ASP A 210 15.63 4.89 12.02
C ASP A 210 14.20 5.20 11.54
N TYR A 211 13.63 6.30 12.02
CA TYR A 211 12.25 6.69 11.69
C TYR A 211 12.02 6.83 10.17
N LYS A 212 12.97 7.46 9.46
CA LYS A 212 12.90 7.68 8.01
C LYS A 212 13.00 6.37 7.23
N THR A 213 13.91 5.49 7.64
CA THR A 213 14.10 4.16 7.06
C THR A 213 12.87 3.29 7.27
N ASN A 214 12.23 3.33 8.45
CA ASN A 214 10.97 2.59 8.66
C ASN A 214 9.87 3.01 7.69
N ILE A 215 9.71 4.31 7.40
CA ILE A 215 8.74 4.79 6.40
C ILE A 215 9.02 4.17 5.03
N ILE A 216 10.27 4.25 4.55
CA ILE A 216 10.65 3.70 3.23
C ILE A 216 10.51 2.17 3.19
N LEU A 217 10.84 1.48 4.29
CA LEU A 217 10.68 0.01 4.39
C LEU A 217 9.21 -0.41 4.36
N ASN A 218 8.32 0.35 4.98
CA ASN A 218 6.88 0.09 5.03
C ASN A 218 6.17 0.47 3.72
N GLU A 219 6.60 1.57 3.06
CA GLU A 219 6.18 1.97 1.70
C GLU A 219 6.40 0.81 0.71
N ASN A 220 7.56 0.13 0.79
CA ASN A 220 7.91 -0.99 -0.09
C ASN A 220 7.38 -2.37 0.36
N ASN A 221 6.99 -2.53 1.62
CA ASN A 221 6.54 -3.82 2.18
C ASN A 221 5.22 -3.64 2.95
N THR A 222 4.12 -3.57 2.20
CA THR A 222 2.79 -3.19 2.72
C THR A 222 2.30 -4.01 3.91
N ASN A 223 2.74 -5.26 4.07
CA ASN A 223 2.37 -6.16 5.16
C ASN A 223 3.34 -6.17 6.36
N ARG A 224 4.43 -5.39 6.33
CA ARG A 224 5.49 -5.40 7.36
C ARG A 224 4.99 -5.00 8.74
N TRP A 225 4.02 -4.09 8.81
CA TRP A 225 3.44 -3.59 10.06
C TRP A 225 2.80 -4.68 10.92
N LYS A 226 2.33 -5.78 10.33
CA LYS A 226 1.64 -6.87 11.05
C LYS A 226 2.49 -7.43 12.20
N ILE A 227 3.79 -7.64 11.98
CA ILE A 227 4.70 -8.14 13.01
C ILE A 227 4.75 -7.18 14.23
N LYS A 228 4.82 -5.87 13.98
CA LYS A 228 4.81 -4.86 15.08
C LYS A 228 3.43 -4.74 15.73
N PHE A 229 2.37 -4.91 14.95
CA PHE A 229 0.99 -4.85 15.44
C PHE A 229 0.62 -6.05 16.32
N ASP A 230 1.11 -7.25 15.98
CA ASP A 230 0.90 -8.44 16.80
C ASP A 230 1.65 -8.31 18.15
N LEU A 231 2.87 -7.75 18.16
CA LEU A 231 3.56 -7.38 19.41
C LEU A 231 2.76 -6.36 20.26
N ILE A 232 2.17 -5.32 19.62
CA ILE A 232 1.34 -4.33 20.31
C ILE A 232 0.04 -4.94 20.90
N LYS A 233 -0.47 -6.04 20.32
CA LYS A 233 -1.57 -6.82 20.92
C LYS A 233 -1.12 -7.66 22.11
N GLU A 234 0.06 -8.29 22.02
CA GLU A 234 0.62 -9.10 23.12
C GLU A 234 0.93 -8.24 24.35
N ASP A 235 1.45 -7.03 24.15
CA ASP A 235 1.73 -6.04 25.21
C ASP A 235 0.49 -5.23 25.68
N TYR A 236 -0.74 -5.62 25.27
CA TYR A 236 -1.95 -4.86 25.55
C TYR A 236 -2.21 -4.69 27.06
N SER A 237 -2.06 -3.45 27.54
CA SER A 237 -2.17 -3.10 28.97
C SER A 237 -3.26 -2.05 29.26
N ASN A 238 -3.53 -1.13 28.34
CA ASN A 238 -4.45 -0.01 28.53
C ASN A 238 -4.91 0.53 27.15
N PRO A 239 -6.23 0.79 26.92
CA PRO A 239 -6.74 1.40 25.70
C PRO A 239 -5.97 2.64 25.22
N LEU A 240 -5.66 3.59 26.11
CA LEU A 240 -4.94 4.83 25.76
C LEU A 240 -3.48 4.59 25.37
N ALA A 241 -2.83 3.59 25.98
CA ALA A 241 -1.46 3.22 25.62
C ALA A 241 -1.43 2.54 24.25
N PHE A 242 -2.35 1.60 24.03
CA PHE A 242 -2.54 0.91 22.75
C PHE A 242 -2.83 1.90 21.62
N GLU A 243 -3.81 2.79 21.80
CA GLU A 243 -4.15 3.85 20.84
C GLU A 243 -2.91 4.65 20.43
N ARG A 244 -2.09 5.10 21.39
CA ARG A 244 -0.84 5.83 21.10
C ARG A 244 0.18 5.01 20.31
N GLU A 245 0.37 3.73 20.62
CA GLU A 245 1.30 2.89 19.85
C GLU A 245 0.76 2.55 18.45
N ILE A 246 -0.56 2.45 18.27
CA ILE A 246 -1.19 2.35 16.95
C ILE A 246 -0.98 3.62 16.12
N PHE A 247 -1.12 4.82 16.71
CA PHE A 247 -0.78 6.06 16.01
C PHE A 247 0.68 6.12 15.60
N ARG A 248 1.62 5.75 16.47
CA ARG A 248 3.05 5.65 16.13
C ARG A 248 3.32 4.64 15.02
N LEU A 249 2.60 3.51 15.01
CA LEU A 249 2.68 2.52 13.94
C LEU A 249 2.13 3.10 12.62
N ALA A 250 1.04 3.85 12.66
CA ALA A 250 0.46 4.53 11.50
C ALA A 250 1.37 5.65 10.95
N GLU A 251 2.02 6.44 11.81
CA GLU A 251 3.00 7.47 11.42
C GLU A 251 4.14 6.88 10.57
N VAL A 252 4.76 5.79 11.04
CA VAL A 252 5.80 5.08 10.26
C VAL A 252 5.24 4.30 9.07
N ASN A 253 3.91 4.19 8.92
CA ASN A 253 3.22 3.65 7.75
C ASN A 253 2.52 4.74 6.92
N SER A 254 2.80 6.02 7.13
CA SER A 254 2.15 7.15 6.45
C SER A 254 2.18 7.10 4.91
N LYS A 255 3.16 6.39 4.34
CA LYS A 255 3.28 6.14 2.90
C LYS A 255 2.86 4.73 2.44
N ASN A 256 2.48 3.86 3.37
CA ASN A 256 2.04 2.50 3.04
C ASN A 256 0.58 2.58 2.55
N PRO A 257 0.25 2.06 1.36
CA PRO A 257 -1.13 2.05 0.86
C PRO A 257 -2.11 1.27 1.76
N SER A 258 -1.62 0.44 2.68
CA SER A 258 -2.42 -0.32 3.65
C SER A 258 -2.41 0.27 5.08
N VAL A 259 -2.23 1.58 5.21
CA VAL A 259 -2.26 2.28 6.52
C VAL A 259 -3.67 2.27 7.16
N ASP A 260 -4.71 2.28 6.31
CA ASP A 260 -6.11 2.12 6.68
C ASP A 260 -6.36 0.80 7.43
N ALA A 261 -5.77 -0.30 6.93
CA ALA A 261 -5.91 -1.64 7.49
C ALA A 261 -5.33 -1.76 8.91
N ILE A 262 -4.38 -0.90 9.29
CA ILE A 262 -3.83 -0.83 10.65
C ILE A 262 -4.92 -0.37 11.61
N PHE A 263 -5.62 0.72 11.27
CA PHE A 263 -6.70 1.27 12.08
C PHE A 263 -7.92 0.34 12.12
N PHE A 264 -8.26 -0.29 10.99
CA PHE A 264 -9.35 -1.27 10.92
C PHE A 264 -9.11 -2.48 11.84
N GLU A 265 -7.96 -3.16 11.71
CA GLU A 265 -7.63 -4.30 12.58
C GLU A 265 -7.47 -3.87 14.06
N ALA A 266 -6.98 -2.66 14.33
CA ALA A 266 -6.89 -2.11 15.68
C ALA A 266 -8.27 -1.89 16.31
N SER A 267 -9.22 -1.30 15.56
CA SER A 267 -10.60 -1.11 16.04
C SER A 267 -11.29 -2.43 16.36
N LYS A 268 -11.09 -3.46 15.52
CA LYS A 268 -11.61 -4.82 15.71
C LYS A 268 -11.06 -5.48 16.99
N PHE A 269 -9.76 -5.32 17.27
CA PHE A 269 -9.15 -5.89 18.47
C PHE A 269 -9.64 -5.19 19.75
N VAL A 270 -9.71 -3.85 19.76
CA VAL A 270 -10.09 -3.10 20.97
C VAL A 270 -11.60 -3.16 21.26
N ALA A 271 -12.44 -3.56 20.31
CA ALA A 271 -13.89 -3.61 20.48
C ALA A 271 -14.36 -4.49 21.65
N GLU A 272 -13.60 -5.51 22.04
CA GLU A 272 -13.88 -6.37 23.20
C GLU A 272 -13.48 -5.74 24.56
N HIS A 273 -12.61 -4.72 24.53
CA HIS A 273 -12.02 -4.09 25.73
C HIS A 273 -12.52 -2.66 26.00
N ASP A 274 -12.55 -1.80 24.98
CA ASP A 274 -12.98 -0.40 25.08
C ASP A 274 -13.73 0.03 23.81
N LYS A 275 -15.05 0.17 23.96
CA LYS A 275 -15.97 0.56 22.89
C LYS A 275 -15.63 1.94 22.30
N THR A 276 -15.31 2.92 23.16
CA THR A 276 -15.05 4.30 22.74
C THR A 276 -13.71 4.42 22.01
N CYS A 277 -12.70 3.66 22.43
CA CYS A 277 -11.42 3.55 21.72
C CYS A 277 -11.58 2.86 20.36
N ALA A 278 -12.36 1.78 20.29
CA ALA A 278 -12.62 1.06 19.04
C ALA A 278 -13.32 1.95 17.99
N LEU A 279 -14.35 2.70 18.38
CA LEU A 279 -15.05 3.63 17.47
C LEU A 279 -14.16 4.79 17.00
N ARG A 280 -13.29 5.33 17.87
CA ARG A 280 -12.30 6.35 17.48
C ARG A 280 -11.31 5.82 16.44
N LEU A 281 -10.77 4.62 16.66
CA LEU A 281 -9.88 3.95 15.70
C LEU A 281 -10.59 3.68 14.36
N TYR A 282 -11.89 3.34 14.37
CA TYR A 282 -12.67 3.15 13.14
C TYR A 282 -12.92 4.46 12.37
N ILE A 283 -13.10 5.59 13.05
CA ILE A 283 -13.13 6.91 12.41
C ILE A 283 -11.80 7.23 11.71
N HIS A 284 -10.67 6.92 12.36
CA HIS A 284 -9.35 7.09 11.74
C HIS A 284 -9.09 6.14 10.58
N TYR A 285 -9.67 4.93 10.60
CA TYR A 285 -9.70 4.05 9.43
C TYR A 285 -10.43 4.73 8.26
N LEU A 286 -11.66 5.20 8.46
CA LEU A 286 -12.46 5.82 7.39
C LEU A 286 -11.83 7.10 6.83
N ASP A 287 -11.23 7.95 7.66
CA ASP A 287 -10.45 9.09 7.18
C ASP A 287 -9.30 8.66 6.25
N LYS A 288 -8.58 7.58 6.60
CA LYS A 288 -7.47 7.09 5.77
C LYS A 288 -7.94 6.39 4.49
N ASP A 289 -9.10 5.72 4.54
CA ASP A 289 -9.76 5.10 3.38
C ASP A 289 -10.29 6.17 2.39
N LEU A 290 -10.92 7.24 2.90
CA LEU A 290 -11.38 8.40 2.10
C LEU A 290 -10.25 9.17 1.40
N ASN A 291 -9.05 9.15 1.97
CA ASN A 291 -7.85 9.74 1.39
C ASN A 291 -7.03 8.74 0.53
N SER A 292 -7.48 7.49 0.42
CA SER A 292 -6.80 6.45 -0.35
C SER A 292 -7.21 6.49 -1.85
N PRO A 293 -6.43 5.87 -2.75
CA PRO A 293 -6.78 5.80 -4.17
C PRO A 293 -7.91 4.80 -4.49
N LYS A 294 -8.38 4.01 -3.51
CA LYS A 294 -9.47 3.05 -3.65
C LYS A 294 -10.28 3.00 -2.36
N PHE A 295 -11.50 3.55 -2.39
CA PHE A 295 -12.41 3.51 -1.26
C PHE A 295 -12.99 2.10 -1.11
N ASP A 296 -12.42 1.30 -0.19
CA ASP A 296 -12.81 -0.11 0.01
C ASP A 296 -14.00 -0.26 1.00
N HIS A 297 -14.26 0.75 1.85
CA HIS A 297 -15.37 0.83 2.81
C HIS A 297 -15.68 -0.48 3.58
N ARG A 298 -14.65 -1.01 4.24
CA ARG A 298 -14.74 -2.23 5.05
C ARG A 298 -15.54 -1.98 6.33
N GLN A 299 -16.78 -2.45 6.32
CA GLN A 299 -17.66 -2.41 7.48
C GLN A 299 -17.20 -3.38 8.58
N LEU A 300 -17.46 -3.02 9.84
CA LEU A 300 -17.26 -3.93 10.98
C LEU A 300 -18.20 -5.14 10.86
N GLY A 301 -17.69 -6.36 11.06
CA GLY A 301 -18.52 -7.57 10.98
C GLY A 301 -19.62 -7.62 12.06
N LYS A 302 -20.77 -8.24 11.74
CA LYS A 302 -21.99 -8.27 12.59
C LYS A 302 -21.73 -8.64 14.07
N THR A 303 -20.77 -9.52 14.36
CA THR A 303 -20.37 -9.86 15.74
C THR A 303 -19.76 -8.68 16.49
N ILE A 304 -18.88 -7.91 15.85
CA ILE A 304 -18.21 -6.75 16.44
C ILE A 304 -19.23 -5.63 16.68
N GLN A 305 -20.18 -5.44 15.75
CA GLN A 305 -21.28 -4.48 15.90
C GLN A 305 -22.11 -4.78 17.17
N LYS A 306 -22.43 -6.05 17.42
CA LYS A 306 -23.14 -6.51 18.63
C LYS A 306 -22.33 -6.33 19.92
N THR A 307 -21.00 -6.42 19.86
CA THR A 307 -20.13 -6.11 21.01
C THR A 307 -20.13 -4.61 21.30
N LEU A 308 -20.03 -3.76 20.28
CA LEU A 308 -19.95 -2.30 20.40
C LEU A 308 -21.30 -1.67 20.81
N PHE A 309 -22.38 -1.97 20.12
CA PHE A 309 -23.68 -1.33 20.30
C PHE A 309 -24.67 -2.22 21.04
N SER A 310 -25.41 -1.64 21.97
CA SER A 310 -26.41 -2.35 22.78
C SER A 310 -27.86 -1.95 22.48
N THR A 311 -28.08 -0.89 21.68
CA THR A 311 -29.40 -0.45 21.23
C THR A 311 -29.36 -0.03 19.75
N LYS A 312 -30.49 -0.19 19.03
CA LYS A 312 -30.65 0.30 17.64
C LYS A 312 -30.42 1.82 17.52
N GLU A 313 -30.70 2.59 18.58
CA GLU A 313 -30.40 4.03 18.61
C GLU A 313 -28.89 4.33 18.50
N GLN A 314 -28.04 3.60 19.23
CA GLN A 314 -26.58 3.81 19.18
C GLN A 314 -25.99 3.48 17.82
N VAL A 315 -26.58 2.48 17.15
CA VAL A 315 -26.25 2.07 15.77
C VAL A 315 -26.55 3.23 14.81
N SER A 316 -27.79 3.74 14.82
CA SER A 316 -28.22 4.84 13.93
C SER A 316 -27.54 6.19 14.24
N ASP A 317 -27.27 6.49 15.51
CA ASP A 317 -26.47 7.65 15.89
C ASP A 317 -25.04 7.56 15.32
N PHE A 318 -24.44 6.37 15.34
CA PHE A 318 -23.11 6.16 14.78
C PHE A 318 -23.11 6.25 13.26
N GLU A 319 -24.08 5.64 12.56
CA GLU A 319 -24.27 5.80 11.11
C GLU A 319 -24.37 7.28 10.72
N ARG A 320 -25.14 8.08 11.47
CA ARG A 320 -25.20 9.54 11.26
C ARG A 320 -23.84 10.22 11.43
N ILE A 321 -23.07 9.88 12.46
CA ILE A 321 -21.70 10.43 12.64
C ILE A 321 -20.80 10.05 11.46
N LEU A 322 -20.94 8.84 10.91
CA LEU A 322 -20.17 8.41 9.74
C LEU A 322 -20.58 9.14 8.46
N SER A 323 -21.88 9.33 8.23
CA SER A 323 -22.39 10.10 7.08
C SER A 323 -21.96 11.57 7.15
N GLU A 324 -22.02 12.18 8.34
CA GLU A 324 -21.50 13.53 8.61
C GLU A 324 -19.97 13.60 8.37
N LEU A 325 -19.20 12.59 8.79
CA LEU A 325 -17.76 12.53 8.53
C LEU A 325 -17.43 12.43 7.03
N ILE A 326 -18.19 11.65 6.27
CA ILE A 326 -18.02 11.50 4.81
C ILE A 326 -18.33 12.82 4.09
N ALA A 327 -19.35 13.56 4.55
CA ALA A 327 -19.75 14.85 3.98
C ALA A 327 -18.79 15.99 4.36
N ASP A 328 -18.56 16.22 5.65
CA ASP A 328 -17.82 17.38 6.16
C ASP A 328 -16.29 17.16 6.18
N ARG A 329 -15.83 15.90 6.11
CA ARG A 329 -14.42 15.48 6.28
C ARG A 329 -13.76 15.95 7.59
N ASN A 330 -14.57 16.28 8.60
CA ASN A 330 -14.09 16.79 9.88
C ASN A 330 -13.95 15.66 10.92
N ILE A 331 -12.73 15.13 11.02
CA ILE A 331 -12.37 14.06 11.95
C ILE A 331 -12.58 14.47 13.41
N GLU A 332 -12.18 15.69 13.79
CA GLU A 332 -12.22 16.16 15.18
C GLU A 332 -13.66 16.23 15.71
N ALA A 333 -14.58 16.76 14.91
CA ALA A 333 -16.00 16.81 15.23
C ALA A 333 -16.62 15.40 15.35
N ALA A 334 -16.21 14.45 14.51
CA ALA A 334 -16.68 13.06 14.58
C ALA A 334 -16.17 12.34 15.83
N ILE A 335 -14.90 12.55 16.22
CA ILE A 335 -14.32 12.02 17.46
C ILE A 335 -15.04 12.58 18.69
N GLU A 336 -15.33 13.88 18.72
CA GLU A 336 -16.05 14.49 19.84
C GLU A 336 -17.46 13.89 19.99
N LYS A 337 -18.19 13.72 18.89
CA LYS A 337 -19.51 13.05 18.88
C LYS A 337 -19.44 11.60 19.35
N VAL A 338 -18.41 10.84 18.95
CA VAL A 338 -18.21 9.45 19.42
C VAL A 338 -17.91 9.38 20.92
N ASN A 339 -17.12 10.31 21.47
CA ASN A 339 -16.88 10.37 22.91
C ASN A 339 -18.17 10.65 23.71
N GLN A 340 -19.17 11.27 23.09
CA GLN A 340 -20.48 11.54 23.68
C GLN A 340 -21.51 10.42 23.45
N LEU A 341 -21.27 9.46 22.54
CA LEU A 341 -22.23 8.44 22.10
C LEU A 341 -22.74 7.54 23.24
N TYR A 342 -21.86 7.18 24.17
CA TYR A 342 -22.20 6.35 25.34
C TYR A 342 -22.60 7.16 26.58
N LEU A 343 -22.61 8.50 26.51
CA LEU A 343 -23.12 9.31 27.62
C LEU A 343 -24.65 9.22 27.68
N PRO A 344 -25.26 9.14 28.89
CA PRO A 344 -26.70 9.04 29.02
C PRO A 344 -27.37 10.32 28.49
N LYS A 345 -28.01 10.21 27.31
CA LYS A 345 -28.87 11.26 26.75
C LYS A 345 -29.91 11.65 27.81
N ARG A 346 -29.88 12.92 28.25
CA ARG A 346 -30.87 13.43 29.20
C ARG A 346 -32.25 13.33 28.56
N LYS A 347 -33.15 12.51 29.15
CA LYS A 347 -34.54 12.43 28.70
C LYS A 347 -35.16 13.82 28.71
N ARG A 348 -35.49 14.35 27.52
CA ARG A 348 -36.19 15.62 27.39
C ARG A 348 -37.63 15.37 27.86
N ILE A 349 -37.95 15.78 29.08
CA ILE A 349 -39.30 15.68 29.63
C ILE A 349 -40.16 16.71 28.88
N THR A 350 -40.71 16.32 27.74
CA THR A 350 -41.84 17.02 27.11
C THR A 350 -43.07 16.75 27.97
N ILE A 351 -43.31 17.66 28.91
CA ILE A 351 -44.57 17.72 29.64
C ILE A 351 -45.65 18.06 28.61
N ASP A 352 -46.54 17.12 28.34
CA ASP A 352 -47.68 17.33 27.45
C ASP A 352 -48.71 18.25 28.14
N PRO A 353 -48.96 19.46 27.61
CA PRO A 353 -49.91 20.38 28.20
C PRO A 353 -51.37 19.94 28.00
N GLU A 354 -51.66 19.08 27.02
CA GLU A 354 -52.99 18.50 26.82
C GLU A 354 -53.23 17.37 27.82
N ALA A 355 -52.24 16.51 28.09
CA ALA A 355 -52.31 15.56 29.20
C ALA A 355 -52.53 16.25 30.55
N ILE A 356 -51.87 17.39 30.83
CA ILE A 356 -52.14 18.18 32.05
C ILE A 356 -53.56 18.75 32.06
N LYS A 357 -54.06 19.30 30.95
CA LYS A 357 -55.43 19.81 30.88
C LYS A 357 -56.46 18.70 31.03
N ASN A 358 -56.21 17.53 30.43
CA ASN A 358 -57.08 16.36 30.56
C ASN A 358 -57.06 15.80 31.99
N ILE A 359 -55.92 15.81 32.68
CA ILE A 359 -55.86 15.48 34.12
C ILE A 359 -56.62 16.53 34.95
N GLN A 360 -56.50 17.82 34.66
CA GLN A 360 -57.27 18.87 35.37
C GLN A 360 -58.78 18.81 35.08
N ALA A 361 -59.18 18.43 33.87
CA ALA A 361 -60.57 18.19 33.51
C ALA A 361 -61.10 16.91 34.19
N LEU A 362 -60.31 15.83 34.19
CA LEU A 362 -60.58 14.60 34.91
C LEU A 362 -60.62 14.82 36.42
N ASP A 363 -59.79 15.66 37.02
CA ASP A 363 -59.88 15.99 38.45
C ASP A 363 -61.18 16.76 38.77
N SER A 364 -61.66 17.60 37.84
CA SER A 364 -62.96 18.28 37.96
C SER A 364 -64.14 17.32 37.80
N GLU A 365 -64.13 16.46 36.77
CA GLU A 365 -65.15 15.43 36.58
C GLU A 365 -65.09 14.37 37.68
N THR A 366 -63.91 14.00 38.18
CA THR A 366 -63.73 13.04 39.28
C THR A 366 -64.17 13.64 40.61
N ALA A 367 -64.07 14.96 40.81
CA ALA A 367 -64.67 15.64 41.96
C ALA A 367 -66.22 15.61 41.91
N ASP A 368 -66.81 15.85 40.73
CA ASP A 368 -68.27 15.75 40.53
C ASP A 368 -68.75 14.29 40.65
N ILE A 369 -68.00 13.34 40.09
CA ILE A 369 -68.27 11.89 40.17
C ILE A 369 -68.05 11.39 41.60
N LEU A 370 -67.07 11.87 42.37
CA LEU A 370 -66.94 11.57 43.81
C LEU A 370 -68.12 12.13 44.61
N GLY A 371 -68.66 13.29 44.24
CA GLY A 371 -69.89 13.85 44.81
C GLY A 371 -71.14 13.02 44.50
N GLN A 372 -71.16 12.30 43.38
CA GLN A 372 -72.25 11.38 43.00
C GLN A 372 -72.07 9.97 43.60
N ILE A 373 -70.84 9.43 43.60
CA ILE A 373 -70.49 8.10 44.18
C ILE A 373 -70.61 8.10 45.71
N LEU A 374 -70.49 9.24 46.39
CA LEU A 374 -70.81 9.35 47.82
C LEU A 374 -72.31 9.18 48.14
N ASN A 375 -73.19 9.06 47.15
CA ASN A 375 -74.63 8.88 47.33
C ASN A 375 -75.21 7.55 46.80
N GLU A 376 -74.47 6.72 46.06
CA GLU A 376 -74.97 5.42 45.56
C GLU A 376 -73.94 4.28 45.72
N GLU A 377 -74.40 3.16 46.28
CA GLU A 377 -73.55 2.02 46.70
C GLU A 377 -73.12 1.10 45.54
N GLU A 378 -71.90 0.56 45.69
CA GLU A 378 -71.27 -0.61 45.04
C GLU A 378 -71.92 -1.29 43.80
N ALA A 379 -71.18 -1.36 42.68
CA ALA A 379 -70.47 -2.59 42.26
C ALA A 379 -69.77 -2.40 40.89
N GLY A 380 -68.60 -3.04 40.69
CA GLY A 380 -67.69 -2.72 39.57
C GLY A 380 -67.70 -3.67 38.36
N ILE A 381 -67.02 -3.23 37.28
CA ILE A 381 -66.63 -4.00 36.09
C ILE A 381 -65.22 -3.51 35.68
N LEU A 382 -64.13 -4.30 35.85
CA LEU A 382 -63.54 -5.26 34.90
C LEU A 382 -63.02 -4.66 33.58
N VAL A 383 -61.70 -4.43 33.53
CA VAL A 383 -60.92 -4.02 32.34
C VAL A 383 -60.13 -5.22 31.79
N LYS A 384 -60.05 -5.36 30.46
CA LYS A 384 -59.22 -6.37 29.76
C LYS A 384 -57.80 -5.82 29.49
N PRO A 385 -56.75 -6.65 29.51
CA PRO A 385 -55.42 -6.24 29.07
C PRO A 385 -55.32 -6.26 27.54
N GLU A 386 -54.61 -5.27 26.98
CA GLU A 386 -54.16 -5.29 25.58
C GLU A 386 -52.81 -6.01 25.44
N GLU A 387 -52.52 -6.45 24.22
CA GLU A 387 -51.53 -7.47 23.91
C GLU A 387 -50.10 -6.91 23.75
N SER A 388 -49.13 -7.70 24.21
CA SER A 388 -47.70 -7.44 24.00
C SER A 388 -47.27 -7.88 22.60
N PHE A 389 -46.86 -6.94 21.75
CA PHE A 389 -46.13 -7.24 20.52
C PHE A 389 -44.62 -7.26 20.79
N GLU A 390 -44.04 -8.46 20.86
CA GLU A 390 -42.61 -8.68 20.71
C GLU A 390 -42.30 -8.84 19.21
N GLU A 391 -41.73 -7.83 18.56
CA GLU A 391 -41.20 -7.96 17.20
C GLU A 391 -39.67 -7.97 17.21
N GLN A 392 -39.12 -9.15 16.95
CA GLN A 392 -37.70 -9.41 16.78
C GLN A 392 -37.29 -9.02 15.35
N GLU A 393 -37.03 -7.74 15.11
CA GLU A 393 -36.41 -7.31 13.86
C GLU A 393 -34.89 -7.17 13.99
N GLU A 394 -34.19 -7.67 12.98
CA GLU A 394 -32.74 -7.82 12.91
C GLU A 394 -31.99 -6.47 13.00
N ILE A 395 -30.69 -6.54 13.31
CA ILE A 395 -29.80 -5.38 13.42
C ILE A 395 -28.67 -5.57 12.40
N ASP A 396 -28.79 -4.87 11.28
CA ASP A 396 -27.75 -4.70 10.27
C ASP A 396 -27.40 -3.20 10.16
N LEU A 397 -26.10 -2.87 10.24
CA LEU A 397 -25.60 -1.57 9.79
C LEU A 397 -25.67 -1.52 8.26
N ILE A 398 -26.53 -0.67 7.71
CA ILE A 398 -26.60 -0.39 6.27
C ILE A 398 -26.34 1.09 6.09
N ILE A 399 -25.06 1.44 5.92
CA ILE A 399 -24.67 2.77 5.47
C ILE A 399 -25.04 2.88 3.98
N THR A 400 -26.30 3.18 3.71
CA THR A 400 -26.71 3.72 2.42
C THR A 400 -26.00 5.04 2.22
N GLN A 401 -25.11 5.09 1.23
CA GLN A 401 -24.61 6.36 0.73
C GLN A 401 -25.81 7.19 0.32
N GLN A 402 -26.03 8.33 0.98
CA GLN A 402 -26.95 9.36 0.50
C GLN A 402 -26.35 10.04 -0.74
N ILE A 403 -26.29 9.30 -1.84
CA ILE A 403 -26.42 9.90 -3.15
C ILE A 403 -27.89 10.33 -3.21
N SER A 404 -28.12 11.64 -3.17
CA SER A 404 -29.45 12.22 -3.27
C SER A 404 -30.08 11.84 -4.60
N GLU A 405 -31.01 10.89 -4.58
CA GLU A 405 -32.39 11.05 -5.06
C GLU A 405 -33.22 9.80 -4.75
N LEU A 406 -34.51 9.99 -4.45
CA LEU A 406 -35.47 8.89 -4.55
C LEU A 406 -35.63 8.56 -6.03
N GLN A 407 -34.99 7.49 -6.47
CA GLN A 407 -35.43 6.76 -7.65
C GLN A 407 -35.77 5.34 -7.21
N ALA A 408 -37.07 5.04 -7.17
CA ALA A 408 -37.51 3.66 -7.32
C ALA A 408 -36.84 3.11 -8.59
N SER A 409 -36.32 1.88 -8.55
CA SER A 409 -35.58 1.33 -9.68
C SER A 409 -36.48 1.33 -10.91
N LYS A 410 -36.12 2.17 -11.90
CA LYS A 410 -36.88 2.30 -13.14
C LYS A 410 -36.91 1.00 -13.94
N TYR A 411 -35.88 0.17 -13.76
CA TYR A 411 -35.66 -1.10 -14.42
C TYR A 411 -35.82 -2.26 -13.43
N LEU A 412 -36.29 -3.41 -13.91
CA LEU A 412 -36.43 -4.63 -13.12
C LEU A 412 -35.13 -4.98 -12.37
N ASP A 413 -35.23 -5.31 -11.08
CA ASP A 413 -34.05 -5.62 -10.26
C ASP A 413 -33.33 -6.91 -10.72
N ASP A 414 -34.08 -7.86 -11.32
CA ASP A 414 -33.56 -9.11 -11.89
C ASP A 414 -32.54 -8.90 -13.02
N LEU A 415 -32.56 -7.74 -13.70
CA LEU A 415 -31.66 -7.45 -14.83
C LEU A 415 -30.21 -7.17 -14.42
N ASN A 416 -29.92 -7.03 -13.12
CA ASN A 416 -28.57 -6.84 -12.56
C ASN A 416 -27.72 -5.71 -13.22
N LEU A 417 -28.37 -4.74 -13.87
CA LEU A 417 -27.71 -3.66 -14.62
C LEU A 417 -26.89 -2.75 -13.70
N THR A 418 -25.62 -2.58 -14.05
CA THR A 418 -24.70 -1.66 -13.39
C THR A 418 -25.11 -0.20 -13.59
N ILE A 419 -24.61 0.69 -12.73
CA ILE A 419 -24.92 2.14 -12.77
C ILE A 419 -24.60 2.75 -14.15
N ILE A 420 -23.47 2.38 -14.76
CA ILE A 420 -23.05 2.92 -16.06
C ILE A 420 -23.94 2.40 -17.20
N GLN A 421 -24.41 1.14 -17.13
CA GLN A 421 -25.36 0.59 -18.10
C GLN A 421 -26.72 1.31 -18.01
N LYS A 422 -27.18 1.63 -16.80
CA LYS A 422 -28.40 2.44 -16.59
C LYS A 422 -28.24 3.87 -17.16
N GLU A 423 -27.10 4.53 -16.90
CA GLU A 423 -26.80 5.82 -17.52
C GLU A 423 -26.79 5.77 -19.06
N ILE A 424 -26.28 4.70 -19.66
CA ILE A 424 -26.30 4.50 -21.12
C ILE A 424 -27.74 4.40 -21.63
N LEU A 425 -28.58 3.55 -21.03
CA LEU A 425 -29.98 3.40 -21.40
C LEU A 425 -30.78 4.70 -21.26
N ASP A 426 -30.49 5.51 -20.23
CA ASP A 426 -31.11 6.83 -20.04
C ASP A 426 -30.66 7.85 -21.12
N VAL A 427 -29.46 7.70 -21.70
CA VAL A 427 -29.04 8.52 -22.86
C VAL A 427 -29.78 8.09 -24.13
N PHE A 428 -29.96 6.79 -24.36
CA PHE A 428 -30.81 6.29 -25.45
C PHE A 428 -32.23 6.82 -25.33
N GLU A 429 -32.86 6.79 -24.16
CA GLU A 429 -34.19 7.36 -23.96
C GLU A 429 -34.24 8.87 -24.28
N LYS A 430 -33.27 9.64 -23.78
CA LYS A 430 -33.17 11.09 -24.06
C LYS A 430 -32.98 11.41 -25.54
N GLN A 431 -32.39 10.50 -26.31
CA GLN A 431 -32.18 10.63 -27.75
C GLN A 431 -33.23 9.86 -28.59
N SER A 432 -34.40 9.56 -28.01
CA SER A 432 -35.52 8.88 -28.69
C SER A 432 -35.17 7.49 -29.25
N PHE A 433 -34.32 6.76 -28.52
CA PHE A 433 -33.88 5.38 -28.78
C PHE A 433 -33.04 5.19 -30.05
N ASN A 434 -32.44 6.27 -30.56
CA ASN A 434 -31.57 6.25 -31.74
C ASN A 434 -30.38 7.21 -31.52
N ILE A 435 -29.14 6.71 -31.63
CA ILE A 435 -27.91 7.47 -31.39
C ILE A 435 -26.92 7.24 -32.55
N LEU A 436 -26.29 8.30 -33.08
CA LEU A 436 -25.14 8.14 -34.00
C LEU A 436 -23.96 7.45 -33.29
N GLN A 437 -23.34 6.48 -33.94
CA GLN A 437 -22.17 5.79 -33.36
C GLN A 437 -21.06 6.76 -32.93
N SER A 438 -20.82 7.85 -33.69
CA SER A 438 -19.83 8.88 -33.35
C SER A 438 -20.11 9.60 -32.03
N ASP A 439 -21.38 9.89 -31.75
CA ASP A 439 -21.81 10.63 -30.57
C ASP A 439 -21.81 9.73 -29.34
N PHE A 440 -22.19 8.46 -29.54
CA PHE A 440 -22.06 7.42 -28.53
C PHE A 440 -20.59 7.13 -28.18
N GLU A 441 -19.69 7.09 -29.17
CA GLU A 441 -18.26 6.87 -28.93
C GLU A 441 -17.64 7.99 -28.08
N ILE A 442 -18.05 9.25 -28.29
CA ILE A 442 -17.62 10.40 -27.48
C ILE A 442 -18.12 10.26 -26.03
N PHE A 443 -19.39 9.91 -25.83
CA PHE A 443 -19.97 9.69 -24.50
C PHE A 443 -19.25 8.55 -23.74
N ILE A 444 -19.06 7.42 -24.40
CA ILE A 444 -18.43 6.21 -23.84
C ILE A 444 -16.93 6.42 -23.53
N LYS A 445 -16.19 7.12 -24.39
CA LYS A 445 -14.79 7.53 -24.12
C LYS A 445 -14.68 8.42 -22.88
N THR A 446 -15.66 9.30 -22.63
CA THR A 446 -15.70 10.16 -21.44
C THR A 446 -15.90 9.34 -20.15
N LYS A 447 -16.48 8.14 -20.24
CA LYS A 447 -16.65 7.17 -19.15
C LYS A 447 -15.52 6.12 -19.07
N GLY A 448 -14.53 6.17 -19.97
CA GLY A 448 -13.37 5.28 -19.98
C GLY A 448 -13.64 3.83 -20.44
N LEU A 449 -14.77 3.60 -21.14
CA LEU A 449 -15.17 2.28 -21.65
C LEU A 449 -14.94 2.18 -23.17
N PHE A 450 -15.06 0.97 -23.72
CA PHE A 450 -15.04 0.71 -25.16
C PHE A 450 -16.46 0.49 -25.70
N MET A 451 -16.76 1.06 -26.87
CA MET A 451 -18.10 1.13 -27.45
C MET A 451 -18.78 -0.23 -27.60
N GLY A 452 -18.16 -1.17 -28.32
CA GLY A 452 -18.71 -2.52 -28.51
C GLY A 452 -18.90 -3.25 -27.18
N SER A 453 -17.86 -3.30 -26.34
CA SER A 453 -17.93 -3.97 -25.02
C SER A 453 -19.02 -3.41 -24.09
N ALA A 454 -19.38 -2.13 -24.22
CA ALA A 454 -20.47 -1.53 -23.44
C ALA A 454 -21.85 -1.98 -23.96
N ILE A 455 -22.01 -2.11 -25.28
CA ILE A 455 -23.23 -2.59 -25.94
C ILE A 455 -23.41 -4.09 -25.72
N ASP A 456 -22.36 -4.88 -25.97
CA ASP A 456 -22.34 -6.33 -25.75
C ASP A 456 -22.75 -6.66 -24.31
N SER A 457 -22.17 -5.95 -23.33
CA SER A 457 -22.48 -6.17 -21.91
C SER A 457 -23.91 -5.77 -21.51
N ILE A 458 -24.52 -4.76 -22.15
CA ILE A 458 -25.95 -4.45 -21.95
C ILE A 458 -26.81 -5.54 -22.57
N ASN A 459 -26.48 -5.94 -23.80
CA ASN A 459 -27.21 -6.98 -24.52
C ASN A 459 -27.16 -8.32 -23.80
N GLU A 460 -25.99 -8.75 -23.29
CA GLU A 460 -25.85 -9.95 -22.44
C GLU A 460 -26.76 -9.90 -21.20
N CYS A 461 -26.76 -8.80 -20.45
CA CYS A 461 -27.63 -8.64 -19.27
C CYS A 461 -29.13 -8.66 -19.60
N CYS A 462 -29.52 -8.19 -20.79
CA CYS A 462 -30.93 -8.14 -21.19
C CYS A 462 -31.39 -9.41 -21.95
N PHE A 463 -30.46 -10.22 -22.48
CA PHE A 463 -30.77 -11.37 -23.33
C PHE A 463 -31.64 -12.41 -22.61
N GLU A 464 -31.32 -12.75 -21.35
CA GLU A 464 -32.10 -13.72 -20.56
C GLU A 464 -33.55 -13.27 -20.27
N CYS A 465 -33.85 -11.97 -20.37
CA CYS A 465 -35.18 -11.41 -20.14
C CYS A 465 -35.97 -11.15 -21.44
N LEU A 466 -35.28 -10.97 -22.56
CA LEU A 466 -35.87 -10.59 -23.84
C LEU A 466 -35.93 -11.74 -24.86
N ASP A 467 -35.12 -12.79 -24.66
CA ASP A 467 -34.75 -13.81 -25.65
C ASP A 467 -34.16 -13.24 -26.96
N ASP A 468 -33.69 -11.98 -26.91
CA ASP A 468 -33.25 -11.20 -28.07
C ASP A 468 -32.32 -10.04 -27.65
N VAL A 469 -31.71 -9.38 -28.62
CA VAL A 469 -30.79 -8.25 -28.44
C VAL A 469 -31.57 -6.94 -28.18
N LEU A 470 -31.10 -6.08 -27.26
CA LEU A 470 -31.78 -4.82 -26.93
C LEU A 470 -31.35 -3.64 -27.81
N ILE A 471 -30.03 -3.52 -28.02
CA ILE A 471 -29.37 -2.50 -28.84
C ILE A 471 -28.91 -3.15 -30.13
N GLU A 472 -29.52 -2.78 -31.25
CA GLU A 472 -29.15 -3.20 -32.60
C GLU A 472 -28.26 -2.14 -33.27
N GLU A 473 -27.36 -2.58 -34.16
CA GLU A 473 -26.49 -1.71 -34.97
C GLU A 473 -27.03 -1.63 -36.40
N GLU A 474 -27.56 -0.47 -36.80
CA GLU A 474 -28.05 -0.19 -38.15
C GLU A 474 -27.25 0.96 -38.79
N ASP A 475 -26.48 0.64 -39.84
CA ASP A 475 -25.61 1.57 -40.58
C ASP A 475 -24.69 2.43 -39.69
N GLU A 476 -24.98 3.73 -39.52
CA GLU A 476 -24.21 4.68 -38.70
C GLU A 476 -24.84 4.95 -37.32
N TYR A 477 -25.83 4.14 -36.92
CA TYR A 477 -26.65 4.33 -35.72
C TYR A 477 -26.73 3.09 -34.82
N PHE A 478 -26.90 3.32 -33.53
CA PHE A 478 -27.39 2.33 -32.57
C PHE A 478 -28.86 2.62 -32.27
N ILE A 479 -29.69 1.58 -32.33
CA ILE A 479 -31.14 1.68 -32.18
C ILE A 479 -31.60 0.71 -31.09
N ILE A 480 -32.44 1.19 -30.17
CA ILE A 480 -33.09 0.33 -29.18
C ILE A 480 -34.52 0.02 -29.62
N ASN A 481 -34.87 -1.27 -29.63
CA ASN A 481 -36.25 -1.69 -29.87
C ASN A 481 -37.14 -1.25 -28.69
N THR A 482 -37.97 -0.24 -28.92
CA THR A 482 -38.85 0.36 -27.90
C THR A 482 -39.87 -0.63 -27.29
N GLN A 483 -40.17 -1.75 -27.96
CA GLN A 483 -41.03 -2.80 -27.38
C GLN A 483 -40.27 -3.65 -26.36
N TYR A 484 -38.99 -3.90 -26.59
CA TYR A 484 -38.11 -4.61 -25.66
C TYR A 484 -37.73 -3.72 -24.47
N TYR A 485 -37.36 -2.46 -24.72
CA TYR A 485 -37.08 -1.51 -23.64
C TYR A 485 -38.24 -1.38 -22.62
N LYS A 486 -39.50 -1.37 -23.09
CA LYS A 486 -40.68 -1.34 -22.20
C LYS A 486 -40.88 -2.58 -21.33
N LYS A 487 -40.36 -3.74 -21.72
CA LYS A 487 -40.37 -4.95 -20.89
C LYS A 487 -39.37 -4.88 -19.73
N LEU A 488 -38.32 -4.08 -19.88
CA LEU A 488 -37.26 -3.93 -18.87
C LEU A 488 -37.63 -2.98 -17.73
N LEU A 489 -38.72 -2.22 -17.90
CA LEU A 489 -39.18 -1.24 -16.93
C LEU A 489 -40.08 -1.86 -15.86
N ASN A 490 -39.95 -1.40 -14.62
CA ASN A 490 -40.95 -1.61 -13.58
C ASN A 490 -42.22 -0.86 -13.98
N ASN A 491 -43.22 -1.58 -14.51
CA ASN A 491 -44.56 -1.05 -14.77
C ASN A 491 -45.42 -1.28 -13.51
N ASP A 492 -45.76 -0.20 -12.82
CA ASP A 492 -46.86 -0.16 -11.82
C ASP A 492 -48.23 -0.39 -12.49
#